data_AF-A0A9C8GM11-F1
#
_entry.id   AF-A0A9C8GM11-F1
#
_cell.length_a   1.000
_cell.length_b   1.000
_cell.length_c   1.000
_cell.angle_alpha   90.00
_cell.angle_beta   90.00
_cell.angle_gamma   90.00
#
_symmetry.space_group_name_H-M   'P 1'
#
loop_
_entity.id
_entity.type
_entity.pdbx_description
1 polymer ?
#
loop_
_entity_poly.entity_id
_entity_poly.type
_entity_poly.pdbx_seq_one_letter_code
_entity_poly.pdbx_strand_id
1 'polypeptide(L)'
;MNNRWGRWIKRWLAGHPRCAAMLGLVFAALILIGGGLRLYYAERVYPGVRVHGVPLGGLTVEQATSHLRSVFPDPVDLPVTLRDGERTWERTWADVGLRLDAPATARLAYRVGREGTLWRRCSARWRALRHGWSLAPAVQLPGPAEASEALSALAPDVAIPPVNATLLIHSAADVVPVPAQAGRALDVQATVDALPYTLGRRRDGIVMDIVTRPVAPAVTDSTAARAHIETLLSRPFTLVADDPLTGAYATWSVELAALARWLIVQPIETADAAWLAVTVRA
;
A
#
# COMPACT_ATOMS: atom_id res chain seq x y z
N MET A 1 -39.70 -50.50 -12.76
CA MET A 1 -39.06 -50.39 -11.42
C MET A 1 -40.13 -50.28 -10.34
N ASN A 2 -40.24 -51.30 -9.51
CA ASN A 2 -41.30 -51.42 -8.49
C ASN A 2 -41.00 -50.52 -7.28
N ASN A 3 -41.92 -49.59 -6.98
CA ASN A 3 -41.97 -48.75 -5.77
C ASN A 3 -42.21 -49.60 -4.49
N ARG A 4 -41.29 -50.52 -4.17
CA ARG A 4 -41.31 -51.30 -2.93
C ARG A 4 -41.17 -50.41 -1.70
N TRP A 5 -40.43 -49.30 -1.82
CA TRP A 5 -40.24 -48.30 -0.76
C TRP A 5 -41.55 -47.60 -0.35
N GLY A 6 -42.38 -47.19 -1.31
CA GLY A 6 -43.66 -46.51 -1.02
C GLY A 6 -44.70 -47.39 -0.32
N ARG A 7 -44.68 -48.70 -0.59
CA ARG A 7 -45.58 -49.67 0.08
C ARG A 7 -45.13 -50.00 1.50
N TRP A 8 -43.82 -50.02 1.75
CA TRP A 8 -43.26 -50.23 3.08
C TRP A 8 -43.52 -49.03 4.01
N ILE A 9 -43.37 -47.81 3.48
CA ILE A 9 -43.70 -46.57 4.18
C ILE A 9 -45.19 -46.51 4.52
N LYS A 10 -46.07 -46.83 3.56
CA LYS A 10 -47.53 -46.88 3.81
C LYS A 10 -47.92 -47.91 4.88
N ARG A 11 -47.28 -49.09 4.90
CA ARG A 11 -47.52 -50.12 5.92
C ARG A 11 -46.98 -49.75 7.30
N TRP A 12 -45.84 -49.07 7.35
CA TRP A 12 -45.26 -48.59 8.61
C TRP A 12 -46.09 -47.43 9.22
N LEU A 13 -46.55 -46.48 8.39
CA LEU A 13 -47.44 -45.38 8.79
C LEU A 13 -48.81 -45.87 9.29
N ALA A 14 -49.33 -46.97 8.73
CA ALA A 14 -50.60 -47.57 9.15
C ALA A 14 -50.52 -48.31 10.51
N GLY A 15 -49.35 -48.78 10.92
CA GLY A 15 -49.14 -49.48 12.20
C GLY A 15 -48.90 -48.56 13.39
N HIS A 16 -48.48 -47.31 13.16
CA HIS A 16 -48.12 -46.35 14.21
C HIS A 16 -48.63 -44.93 13.87
N PRO A 17 -49.96 -44.69 13.87
CA PRO A 17 -50.54 -43.40 13.46
C PRO A 17 -50.05 -42.22 14.32
N ARG A 18 -49.68 -42.49 15.58
CA ARG A 18 -49.07 -41.51 16.50
C ARG A 18 -47.69 -41.05 16.04
N CYS A 19 -46.87 -41.96 15.50
CA CYS A 19 -45.53 -41.62 14.96
C CYS A 19 -45.64 -40.83 13.65
N ALA A 20 -46.58 -41.19 12.78
CA ALA A 20 -46.89 -40.46 11.55
C ALA A 20 -47.32 -39.01 11.82
N ALA A 21 -48.24 -38.83 12.77
CA ALA A 21 -48.72 -37.52 13.20
C ALA A 21 -47.62 -36.68 13.86
N MET A 22 -46.78 -37.29 14.70
CA MET A 22 -45.65 -36.62 15.34
C MET A 22 -44.61 -36.15 14.31
N LEU A 23 -44.31 -36.96 13.30
CA LEU A 23 -43.40 -36.58 12.21
C LEU A 23 -43.95 -35.41 11.38
N GLY A 24 -45.25 -35.43 11.09
CA GLY A 24 -45.94 -34.35 10.40
C GLY A 24 -45.95 -33.04 11.20
N LEU A 25 -46.17 -33.12 12.52
CA LEU A 25 -46.12 -31.98 13.42
C LEU A 25 -44.72 -31.36 13.50
N VAL A 26 -43.67 -32.20 13.61
CA VAL A 26 -42.27 -31.76 13.58
C VAL A 26 -41.95 -31.08 12.25
N PHE A 27 -42.40 -31.64 11.13
CA PHE A 27 -42.17 -31.05 9.80
C PHE A 27 -42.90 -29.70 9.64
N ALA A 28 -44.16 -29.60 10.09
CA ALA A 28 -44.92 -28.35 10.09
C ALA A 28 -44.28 -27.28 11.00
N ALA A 29 -43.81 -27.68 12.18
CA ALA A 29 -43.07 -26.79 13.09
C ALA A 29 -41.77 -26.30 12.46
N LEU A 30 -41.01 -27.16 11.77
CA LEU A 30 -39.79 -26.77 11.05
C LEU A 30 -40.09 -25.78 9.91
N ILE A 31 -41.20 -25.94 9.19
CA ILE A 31 -41.64 -25.00 8.16
C ILE A 31 -42.04 -23.65 8.78
N LEU A 32 -42.80 -23.66 9.86
CA LEU A 32 -43.21 -22.46 10.60
C LEU A 32 -42.00 -21.70 11.17
N ILE A 33 -41.05 -22.42 11.78
CA ILE A 33 -39.81 -21.85 12.31
C ILE A 33 -38.96 -21.28 11.16
N GLY A 34 -38.79 -22.04 10.06
CA GLY A 34 -38.06 -21.59 8.89
C GLY A 34 -38.69 -20.39 8.19
N GLY A 35 -40.03 -20.34 8.13
CA GLY A 35 -40.81 -19.22 7.61
C GLY A 35 -40.73 -17.98 8.51
N GLY A 36 -40.89 -18.16 9.82
CA GLY A 36 -40.75 -17.09 10.81
C GLY A 36 -39.35 -16.48 10.84
N LEU A 37 -38.30 -17.30 10.72
CA LEU A 37 -36.91 -16.86 10.55
C LEU A 37 -36.73 -16.06 9.25
N ARG A 38 -37.37 -16.48 8.15
CA ARG A 38 -37.31 -15.73 6.88
C ARG A 38 -37.97 -14.36 6.98
N LEU A 39 -39.13 -14.26 7.65
CA LEU A 39 -39.82 -12.99 7.88
C LEU A 39 -39.05 -12.09 8.85
N TYR A 40 -38.51 -12.64 9.95
CA TYR A 40 -37.73 -11.87 10.92
C TYR A 40 -36.43 -11.31 10.34
N TYR A 41 -35.75 -12.09 9.50
CA TYR A 41 -34.55 -11.65 8.79
C TYR A 41 -34.85 -11.11 7.39
N ALA A 42 -36.08 -10.68 7.09
CA ALA A 42 -36.36 -10.05 5.79
C ALA A 42 -35.51 -8.78 5.64
N GLU A 43 -35.44 -7.95 6.68
CA GLU A 43 -34.78 -6.63 6.67
C GLU A 43 -33.51 -6.54 7.54
N ARG A 44 -33.03 -7.67 8.07
CA ARG A 44 -31.89 -7.70 9.03
C ARG A 44 -30.66 -8.40 8.46
N VAL A 45 -29.47 -7.93 8.80
CA VAL A 45 -28.21 -8.62 8.47
C VAL A 45 -28.21 -10.02 9.10
N TYR A 46 -27.77 -11.04 8.36
CA TYR A 46 -27.73 -12.40 8.90
C TYR A 46 -26.74 -12.53 10.06
N PRO A 47 -27.00 -13.41 11.04
CA PRO A 47 -26.10 -13.63 12.16
C PRO A 47 -24.73 -14.15 11.70
N GLY A 48 -23.66 -13.69 12.37
CA GLY A 48 -22.27 -14.09 12.09
C GLY A 48 -21.48 -13.15 11.18
N VAL A 49 -22.10 -12.10 10.61
CA VAL A 49 -21.41 -11.06 9.85
C VAL A 49 -20.73 -10.08 10.78
N ARG A 50 -19.42 -9.89 10.59
CA ARG A 50 -18.59 -8.91 11.30
C ARG A 50 -17.84 -8.03 10.29
N VAL A 51 -17.52 -6.80 10.65
CA VAL A 51 -16.66 -5.89 9.87
C VAL A 51 -15.56 -5.40 10.80
N HIS A 52 -14.28 -5.71 10.51
CA HIS A 52 -13.16 -5.40 11.41
C HIS A 52 -13.44 -5.74 12.89
N GLY A 53 -14.01 -6.92 13.15
CA GLY A 53 -14.38 -7.36 14.51
C GLY A 53 -15.73 -6.86 15.03
N VAL A 54 -16.30 -5.79 14.46
CA VAL A 54 -17.61 -5.22 14.84
C VAL A 54 -18.76 -6.12 14.37
N PRO A 55 -19.59 -6.67 15.27
CA PRO A 55 -20.70 -7.55 14.89
C PRO A 55 -21.90 -6.76 14.36
N LEU A 56 -22.37 -7.12 13.17
CA LEU A 56 -23.54 -6.49 12.53
C LEU A 56 -24.75 -7.40 12.42
N GLY A 57 -24.61 -8.69 12.75
CA GLY A 57 -25.68 -9.67 12.64
C GLY A 57 -26.90 -9.31 13.50
N GLY A 58 -28.10 -9.45 12.92
CA GLY A 58 -29.38 -9.16 13.57
C GLY A 58 -29.82 -7.69 13.50
N LEU A 59 -28.97 -6.77 13.05
CA LEU A 59 -29.29 -5.36 12.89
C LEU A 59 -29.95 -5.08 11.54
N THR A 60 -30.83 -4.07 11.46
CA THR A 60 -31.25 -3.50 10.17
C THR A 60 -30.11 -2.72 9.53
N VAL A 61 -30.25 -2.32 8.26
CA VAL A 61 -29.22 -1.54 7.56
C VAL A 61 -28.95 -0.21 8.28
N GLU A 62 -30.00 0.45 8.78
CA GLU A 62 -29.94 1.72 9.50
C GLU A 62 -29.25 1.53 10.85
N GLN A 63 -29.64 0.50 11.61
CA GLN A 63 -29.01 0.17 12.89
C GLN A 63 -27.55 -0.21 12.72
N ALA A 64 -27.21 -1.01 11.69
CA ALA A 64 -25.84 -1.37 11.37
C ALA A 64 -25.01 -0.14 10.96
N THR A 65 -25.60 0.81 10.23
CA THR A 65 -24.93 2.07 9.86
C THR A 65 -24.59 2.90 11.09
N SER A 66 -25.55 3.10 12.00
CA SER A 66 -25.32 3.86 13.24
C SER A 66 -24.31 3.16 14.15
N HIS A 67 -24.37 1.83 14.24
CA HIS A 67 -23.43 1.04 15.04
C HIS A 67 -22.01 1.08 14.47
N LEU A 68 -21.85 1.02 13.14
CA LEU A 68 -20.56 1.19 12.50
C LEU A 68 -19.98 2.57 12.78
N ARG A 69 -20.78 3.64 12.71
CA ARG A 69 -20.29 4.99 13.00
C ARG A 69 -19.80 5.19 14.44
N SER A 70 -20.34 4.43 15.40
CA SER A 70 -19.98 4.59 16.81
C SER A 70 -18.87 3.67 17.28
N VAL A 71 -18.68 2.49 16.66
CA VAL A 71 -17.78 1.44 17.16
C VAL A 71 -16.64 1.11 16.20
N PHE A 72 -16.71 1.55 14.93
CA PHE A 72 -15.66 1.25 13.98
C PHE A 72 -14.32 1.91 14.39
N PRO A 73 -13.17 1.23 14.23
CA PRO A 73 -11.87 1.78 14.56
C PRO A 73 -11.59 3.11 13.86
N ASP A 74 -10.79 3.96 14.51
CA ASP A 74 -10.37 5.23 13.92
C ASP A 74 -9.55 4.97 12.65
N PRO A 75 -9.77 5.74 11.55
CA PRO A 75 -8.92 5.68 10.36
C PRO A 75 -7.41 5.77 10.62
N VAL A 76 -6.97 6.39 11.72
CA VAL A 76 -5.56 6.46 12.12
C VAL A 76 -5.00 5.07 12.49
N ASP A 77 -5.82 4.16 12.99
CA ASP A 77 -5.38 2.81 13.41
C ASP A 77 -5.47 1.77 12.28
N LEU A 78 -6.00 2.15 11.12
CA LEU A 78 -6.27 1.23 10.02
C LEU A 78 -5.14 1.27 8.98
N PRO A 79 -4.45 0.14 8.72
CA PRO A 79 -3.37 0.11 7.76
C PRO A 79 -3.88 0.11 6.30
N VAL A 80 -3.11 0.75 5.45
CA VAL A 80 -3.18 0.71 3.99
C VAL A 80 -1.76 0.53 3.44
N THR A 81 -1.62 -0.34 2.45
CA THR A 81 -0.32 -0.57 1.80
C THR A 81 -0.28 0.21 0.50
N LEU A 82 0.63 1.19 0.41
CA LEU A 82 0.96 1.85 -0.84
C LEU A 82 1.91 0.97 -1.65
N ARG A 83 1.69 0.85 -2.96
CA ARG A 83 2.51 -0.03 -3.81
C ARG A 83 2.94 0.63 -5.12
N ASP A 84 4.23 0.56 -5.40
CA ASP A 84 4.85 0.92 -6.69
C ASP A 84 5.64 -0.29 -7.20
N GLY A 85 5.01 -1.09 -8.08
CA GLY A 85 5.58 -2.36 -8.55
C GLY A 85 5.78 -3.36 -7.40
N GLU A 86 7.05 -3.65 -7.10
CA GLU A 86 7.49 -4.53 -6.00
C GLU A 86 7.71 -3.79 -4.67
N ARG A 87 7.78 -2.46 -4.70
CA ARG A 87 8.00 -1.65 -3.49
C ARG A 87 6.68 -1.41 -2.80
N THR A 88 6.70 -1.50 -1.47
CA THR A 88 5.53 -1.26 -0.64
C THR A 88 5.88 -0.38 0.54
N TRP A 89 4.94 0.47 0.92
CA TRP A 89 5.01 1.32 2.11
C TRP A 89 3.74 1.11 2.92
N GLU A 90 3.87 0.90 4.21
CA GLU A 90 2.73 0.81 5.12
C GLU A 90 2.36 2.20 5.63
N ARG A 91 1.08 2.58 5.46
CA ARG A 91 0.50 3.85 5.90
C ARG A 91 -0.84 3.61 6.56
N THR A 92 -1.44 4.65 7.12
CA THR A 92 -2.77 4.58 7.72
C THR A 92 -3.83 5.10 6.75
N TRP A 93 -5.10 4.75 6.98
CA TRP A 93 -6.20 5.31 6.18
C TRP A 93 -6.29 6.81 6.32
N ALA A 94 -6.00 7.34 7.51
CA ALA A 94 -5.95 8.78 7.75
C ALA A 94 -4.92 9.48 6.85
N ASP A 95 -3.72 8.89 6.70
CA ASP A 95 -2.62 9.47 5.90
C ASP A 95 -2.99 9.66 4.42
N VAL A 96 -3.86 8.80 3.89
CA VAL A 96 -4.32 8.83 2.49
C VAL A 96 -5.73 9.40 2.33
N GLY A 97 -6.34 9.89 3.40
CA GLY A 97 -7.69 10.47 3.39
C GLY A 97 -8.82 9.45 3.20
N LEU A 98 -8.57 8.15 3.38
CA LEU A 98 -9.60 7.11 3.27
C LEU A 98 -10.51 7.12 4.49
N ARG A 99 -11.82 7.01 4.25
CA ARG A 99 -12.84 7.00 5.32
C ARG A 99 -13.77 5.81 5.18
N LEU A 100 -14.42 5.43 6.28
CA LEU A 100 -15.45 4.39 6.24
C LEU A 100 -16.72 4.92 5.56
N ASP A 101 -17.19 4.23 4.52
CA ASP A 101 -18.57 4.37 4.04
C ASP A 101 -19.48 3.43 4.84
N ALA A 102 -19.98 3.91 5.99
CA ALA A 102 -20.82 3.10 6.87
C ALA A 102 -22.14 2.65 6.17
N PRO A 103 -22.87 3.50 5.43
CA PRO A 103 -24.05 3.07 4.68
C PRO A 103 -23.77 2.02 3.60
N ALA A 104 -22.69 2.15 2.83
CA ALA A 104 -22.34 1.15 1.82
C ALA A 104 -21.86 -0.15 2.46
N THR A 105 -21.12 -0.07 3.58
CA THR A 105 -20.69 -1.24 4.35
C THR A 105 -21.87 -1.99 4.93
N ALA A 106 -22.86 -1.30 5.51
CA ALA A 106 -24.08 -1.91 6.02
C ALA A 106 -24.90 -2.61 4.92
N ARG A 107 -24.99 -2.00 3.73
CA ARG A 107 -25.65 -2.60 2.55
C ARG A 107 -24.89 -3.82 2.02
N LEU A 108 -23.55 -3.79 2.02
CA LEU A 108 -22.73 -4.97 1.70
C LEU A 108 -22.98 -6.10 2.70
N ALA A 109 -22.95 -5.79 4.00
CA ALA A 109 -23.23 -6.75 5.08
C ALA A 109 -24.63 -7.37 4.94
N TYR A 110 -25.63 -6.56 4.58
CA TYR A 110 -26.98 -7.03 4.31
C TYR A 110 -27.04 -8.01 3.12
N ARG A 111 -26.28 -7.80 2.05
CA ARG A 111 -26.24 -8.72 0.90
C ARG A 111 -25.54 -10.06 1.20
N VAL A 112 -24.66 -10.10 2.20
CA VAL A 112 -23.96 -11.34 2.59
C VAL A 112 -24.96 -12.44 2.95
N GLY A 113 -24.86 -13.58 2.27
CA GLY A 113 -25.75 -14.73 2.49
C GLY A 113 -27.12 -14.62 1.83
N ARG A 114 -27.44 -13.52 1.15
CA ARG A 114 -28.63 -13.34 0.30
C ARG A 114 -28.33 -13.61 -1.18
N GLU A 115 -27.09 -13.40 -1.62
CA GLU A 115 -26.58 -13.71 -2.98
C GLU A 115 -25.57 -14.90 -2.96
N GLY A 116 -25.58 -15.77 -3.99
CA GLY A 116 -24.72 -16.99 -4.13
C GLY A 116 -25.39 -18.37 -3.90
N THR A 117 -24.74 -19.49 -4.19
CA THR A 117 -25.33 -20.86 -4.11
C THR A 117 -25.38 -21.44 -2.67
N LEU A 118 -26.50 -22.09 -2.31
CA LEU A 118 -26.84 -22.61 -0.96
C LEU A 118 -25.72 -23.40 -0.25
N TRP A 119 -24.92 -24.19 -0.97
CA TRP A 119 -23.85 -25.02 -0.39
C TRP A 119 -22.58 -24.24 0.00
N ARG A 120 -22.22 -23.19 -0.78
CA ARG A 120 -21.12 -22.26 -0.45
C ARG A 120 -21.48 -21.36 0.73
N ARG A 121 -22.78 -21.12 0.97
CA ARG A 121 -23.32 -20.37 2.12
C ARG A 121 -23.21 -21.17 3.43
N CYS A 122 -23.35 -22.50 3.42
CA CYS A 122 -23.29 -23.31 4.64
C CYS A 122 -21.86 -23.52 5.17
N SER A 123 -20.87 -23.77 4.31
CA SER A 123 -19.46 -23.94 4.73
C SER A 123 -18.82 -22.62 5.17
N ALA A 124 -19.17 -21.53 4.49
CA ALA A 124 -18.92 -20.15 4.89
C ALA A 124 -19.48 -19.84 6.28
N ARG A 125 -20.75 -20.18 6.52
CA ARG A 125 -21.48 -19.93 7.77
C ARG A 125 -20.96 -20.78 8.94
N TRP A 126 -20.55 -22.02 8.71
CA TRP A 126 -19.91 -22.86 9.74
C TRP A 126 -18.51 -22.35 10.12
N ARG A 127 -17.72 -21.91 9.13
CA ARG A 127 -16.40 -21.31 9.38
C ARG A 127 -16.51 -19.92 10.03
N ALA A 128 -17.52 -19.15 9.66
CA ALA A 128 -17.87 -17.86 10.29
C ALA A 128 -18.36 -18.01 11.74
N LEU A 129 -19.07 -19.09 12.06
CA LEU A 129 -19.50 -19.39 13.43
C LEU A 129 -18.32 -19.86 14.31
N ARG A 130 -17.35 -20.58 13.74
CA ARG A 130 -16.14 -21.00 14.46
C ARG A 130 -15.06 -19.92 14.54
N HIS A 131 -14.92 -19.04 13.54
CA HIS A 131 -13.79 -18.08 13.43
C HIS A 131 -14.21 -16.63 13.07
N GLY A 132 -15.50 -16.33 12.86
CA GLY A 132 -15.99 -15.03 12.39
C GLY A 132 -15.89 -14.86 10.86
N TRP A 133 -16.92 -14.32 10.21
CA TRP A 133 -16.78 -13.81 8.84
C TRP A 133 -16.46 -12.32 8.92
N SER A 134 -15.19 -11.96 8.69
CA SER A 134 -14.78 -10.56 8.58
C SER A 134 -15.03 -10.08 7.15
N LEU A 135 -16.03 -9.22 6.99
CA LEU A 135 -16.29 -8.48 5.78
C LEU A 135 -15.39 -7.24 5.77
N ALA A 136 -14.67 -7.03 4.67
CA ALA A 136 -13.92 -5.79 4.47
C ALA A 136 -14.89 -4.60 4.32
N PRO A 137 -14.67 -3.49 5.03
CA PRO A 137 -15.49 -2.28 4.94
C PRO A 137 -15.48 -1.71 3.52
N ALA A 138 -16.58 -1.04 3.15
CA ALA A 138 -16.56 -0.12 2.02
C ALA A 138 -15.84 1.16 2.42
N VAL A 139 -14.99 1.65 1.54
CA VAL A 139 -14.19 2.85 1.76
C VAL A 139 -14.74 3.96 0.89
N GLN A 140 -14.93 5.11 1.51
CA GLN A 140 -15.21 6.36 0.84
C GLN A 140 -13.89 7.00 0.41
N LEU A 141 -13.79 7.30 -0.87
CA LEU A 141 -12.64 8.02 -1.41
C LEU A 141 -12.71 9.50 -1.03
N PRO A 142 -11.56 10.11 -0.70
CA PRO A 142 -11.48 11.56 -0.55
C PRO A 142 -11.81 12.26 -1.88
N GLY A 143 -12.23 13.52 -1.80
CA GLY A 143 -12.34 14.37 -2.99
C GLY A 143 -10.97 14.58 -3.65
N PRO A 144 -10.90 14.97 -4.93
CA PRO A 144 -9.63 15.11 -5.65
C PRO A 144 -8.67 16.12 -4.99
N ALA A 145 -9.20 17.20 -4.40
CA ALA A 145 -8.39 18.19 -3.70
C ALA A 145 -7.80 17.63 -2.38
N GLU A 146 -8.63 16.99 -1.56
CA GLU A 146 -8.20 16.36 -0.30
C GLU A 146 -7.19 15.22 -0.57
N ALA A 147 -7.42 14.43 -1.62
CA ALA A 147 -6.52 13.36 -2.04
C ALA A 147 -5.15 13.91 -2.46
N SER A 148 -5.15 15.00 -3.24
CA SER A 148 -3.92 15.67 -3.68
C SER A 148 -3.12 16.22 -2.50
N GLU A 149 -3.78 16.83 -1.52
CA GLU A 149 -3.14 17.35 -0.31
C GLU A 149 -2.51 16.22 0.52
N ALA A 150 -3.28 15.16 0.81
CA ALA A 150 -2.81 14.00 1.57
C ALA A 150 -1.62 13.30 0.88
N LEU A 151 -1.72 13.07 -0.43
CA LEU A 151 -0.63 12.45 -1.21
C LEU A 151 0.60 13.36 -1.33
N SER A 152 0.41 14.68 -1.39
CA SER A 152 1.53 15.63 -1.39
C SER A 152 2.29 15.61 -0.06
N ALA A 153 1.59 15.47 1.06
CA ALA A 153 2.22 15.31 2.37
C ALA A 153 3.01 14.00 2.48
N LEU A 154 2.55 12.93 1.81
CA LEU A 154 3.23 11.63 1.76
C LEU A 154 4.35 11.54 0.73
N ALA A 155 4.40 12.46 -0.25
CA ALA A 155 5.35 12.41 -1.35
C ALA A 155 6.83 12.32 -0.91
N PRO A 156 7.31 13.06 0.12
CA PRO A 156 8.70 12.99 0.57
C PRO A 156 9.09 11.62 1.12
N ASP A 157 8.16 10.91 1.77
CA ASP A 157 8.44 9.59 2.37
C ASP A 157 8.52 8.47 1.33
N VAL A 158 7.77 8.63 0.25
CA VAL A 158 7.71 7.68 -0.86
C VAL A 158 8.79 7.99 -1.91
N ALA A 159 9.31 9.21 -1.91
CA ALA A 159 10.34 9.64 -2.83
C ALA A 159 11.67 8.89 -2.60
N ILE A 160 12.31 8.56 -3.71
CA ILE A 160 13.67 8.02 -3.74
C ILE A 160 14.54 9.11 -4.36
N PRO A 161 15.48 9.70 -3.60
CA PRO A 161 16.31 10.76 -4.12
C PRO A 161 17.18 10.26 -5.29
N PRO A 162 17.40 11.07 -6.33
CA PRO A 162 18.35 10.72 -7.37
C PRO A 162 19.79 10.75 -6.85
N VAL A 163 20.66 9.96 -7.46
CA VAL A 163 22.09 9.93 -7.14
C VAL A 163 22.87 10.55 -8.28
N ASN A 164 23.57 11.65 -8.00
CA ASN A 164 24.41 12.35 -8.97
C ASN A 164 25.57 11.47 -9.45
N ALA A 165 25.95 11.63 -10.72
CA ALA A 165 27.20 11.07 -11.22
C ALA A 165 28.37 11.65 -10.42
N THR A 166 29.36 10.81 -10.12
CA THR A 166 30.55 11.24 -9.38
C THR A 166 31.76 10.45 -9.84
N LEU A 167 32.93 10.76 -9.26
CA LEU A 167 34.19 10.11 -9.56
C LEU A 167 34.80 9.59 -8.26
N LEU A 168 35.25 8.34 -8.27
CA LEU A 168 36.07 7.76 -7.21
C LEU A 168 37.52 7.86 -7.62
N ILE A 169 38.34 8.53 -6.81
CA ILE A 169 39.77 8.67 -7.03
C ILE A 169 40.48 7.70 -6.08
N HIS A 170 40.96 6.57 -6.58
CA HIS A 170 41.72 5.61 -5.78
C HIS A 170 43.21 5.93 -5.76
N SER A 171 43.74 6.39 -6.90
CA SER A 171 45.14 6.79 -7.06
C SER A 171 45.30 7.76 -8.22
N ALA A 172 46.52 8.28 -8.43
CA ALA A 172 46.82 9.18 -9.54
C ALA A 172 46.55 8.58 -10.94
N ALA A 173 46.55 7.25 -11.06
CA ALA A 173 46.30 6.53 -12.31
C ALA A 173 44.91 5.85 -12.35
N ASP A 174 44.13 5.93 -11.28
CA ASP A 174 42.87 5.18 -11.13
C ASP A 174 41.73 6.11 -10.67
N VAL A 175 41.07 6.70 -11.65
CA VAL A 175 39.89 7.56 -11.51
C VAL A 175 38.70 6.85 -12.15
N VAL A 176 37.81 6.33 -11.31
CA VAL A 176 36.69 5.48 -11.73
C VAL A 176 35.39 6.30 -11.74
N PRO A 177 34.68 6.39 -12.87
CA PRO A 177 33.39 7.05 -12.92
C PRO A 177 32.29 6.22 -12.26
N VAL A 178 31.49 6.87 -11.43
CA VAL A 178 30.27 6.32 -10.85
C VAL A 178 29.09 6.94 -11.60
N PRO A 179 28.30 6.15 -12.34
CA PRO A 179 27.23 6.67 -13.15
C PRO A 179 26.09 7.24 -12.30
N ALA A 180 25.42 8.26 -12.83
CA ALA A 180 24.22 8.82 -12.23
C ALA A 180 23.09 7.78 -12.19
N GLN A 181 22.26 7.84 -11.14
CA GLN A 181 21.06 7.01 -11.02
C GLN A 181 19.84 7.89 -10.85
N ALA A 182 18.83 7.66 -11.69
CA ALA A 182 17.56 8.35 -11.60
C ALA A 182 16.83 8.00 -10.29
N GLY A 183 16.35 9.05 -9.61
CA GLY A 183 15.45 8.93 -8.48
C GLY A 183 14.02 8.69 -8.94
N ARG A 184 13.10 8.67 -7.98
CA ARG A 184 11.66 8.58 -8.23
C ARG A 184 10.92 9.51 -7.30
N ALA A 185 9.92 10.20 -7.82
CA ALA A 185 8.99 10.99 -7.03
C ALA A 185 7.57 10.49 -7.26
N LEU A 186 6.72 10.64 -6.25
CA LEU A 186 5.29 10.39 -6.39
C LEU A 186 4.71 11.35 -7.44
N ASP A 187 3.96 10.79 -8.39
CA ASP A 187 3.13 11.56 -9.29
C ASP A 187 1.74 11.70 -8.64
N VAL A 188 1.57 12.80 -7.91
CA VAL A 188 0.35 13.06 -7.11
C VAL A 188 -0.87 13.07 -8.02
N GLN A 189 -0.83 13.81 -9.13
CA GLN A 189 -1.98 13.97 -10.02
C GLN A 189 -2.35 12.63 -10.66
N ALA A 190 -1.37 11.91 -11.23
CA ALA A 190 -1.64 10.61 -11.85
C ALA A 190 -2.14 9.58 -10.83
N THR A 191 -1.67 9.65 -9.58
CA THR A 191 -2.15 8.77 -8.49
C THR A 191 -3.59 9.09 -8.10
N VAL A 192 -3.97 10.39 -7.99
CA VAL A 192 -5.35 10.80 -7.70
C VAL A 192 -6.30 10.33 -8.81
N ASP A 193 -5.90 10.49 -10.07
CA ASP A 193 -6.72 10.09 -11.22
C ASP A 193 -6.89 8.56 -11.31
N ALA A 194 -5.89 7.80 -10.85
CA ALA A 194 -5.91 6.34 -10.82
C ALA A 194 -6.62 5.74 -9.59
N LEU A 195 -6.79 6.52 -8.52
CA LEU A 195 -7.34 6.10 -7.21
C LEU A 195 -8.61 5.22 -7.29
N PRO A 196 -9.62 5.53 -8.14
CA PRO A 196 -10.85 4.73 -8.23
C PRO A 196 -10.63 3.29 -8.72
N TYR A 197 -9.51 3.03 -9.40
CA TYR A 197 -9.20 1.77 -10.07
C TYR A 197 -8.06 1.00 -9.39
N THR A 198 -7.21 1.69 -8.63
CA THR A 198 -6.01 1.11 -8.00
C THR A 198 -6.24 0.56 -6.61
N LEU A 199 -7.39 0.85 -5.98
CA LEU A 199 -7.73 0.31 -4.67
C LEU A 199 -8.15 -1.16 -4.75
N GLY A 200 -7.17 -2.02 -4.50
CA GLY A 200 -7.34 -3.46 -4.38
C GLY A 200 -7.66 -3.87 -2.95
N ARG A 201 -8.60 -4.81 -2.80
CA ARG A 201 -8.84 -5.50 -1.52
C ARG A 201 -8.08 -6.81 -1.49
N ARG A 202 -7.16 -6.98 -0.53
CA ARG A 202 -6.44 -8.24 -0.29
C ARG A 202 -6.83 -8.83 1.06
N ARG A 203 -6.37 -10.06 1.34
CA ARG A 203 -6.63 -10.73 2.62
C ARG A 203 -6.07 -9.95 3.82
N ASP A 204 -4.99 -9.22 3.59
CA ASP A 204 -4.20 -8.59 4.65
C ASP A 204 -4.50 -7.08 4.80
N GLY A 205 -5.43 -6.54 4.01
CA GLY A 205 -5.81 -5.13 4.07
C GLY A 205 -6.13 -4.52 2.71
N ILE A 206 -6.13 -3.20 2.68
CA ILE A 206 -6.30 -2.41 1.46
C ILE A 206 -4.93 -2.13 0.87
N VAL A 207 -4.81 -2.39 -0.43
CA VAL A 207 -3.60 -2.05 -1.21
C VAL A 207 -3.99 -0.96 -2.19
N MET A 208 -3.22 0.12 -2.22
CA MET A 208 -3.38 1.24 -3.13
C MET A 208 -2.16 1.32 -4.03
N ASP A 209 -2.35 1.08 -5.32
CA ASP A 209 -1.28 1.26 -6.29
C ASP A 209 -1.07 2.75 -6.55
N ILE A 210 0.17 3.20 -6.40
CA ILE A 210 0.59 4.59 -6.58
C ILE A 210 1.39 4.73 -7.88
N VAL A 211 1.32 5.91 -8.49
CA VAL A 211 2.06 6.22 -9.72
C VAL A 211 3.27 7.07 -9.36
N THR A 212 4.46 6.64 -9.78
CA THR A 212 5.70 7.41 -9.59
C THR A 212 6.32 7.78 -10.92
N ARG A 213 7.01 8.92 -10.95
CA ARG A 213 7.73 9.43 -12.11
C ARG A 213 9.24 9.48 -11.84
N PRO A 214 10.08 9.20 -12.85
CA PRO A 214 11.53 9.29 -12.69
C PRO A 214 11.95 10.75 -12.48
N VAL A 215 12.92 10.95 -11.59
CA VAL A 215 13.55 12.26 -11.36
C VAL A 215 15.01 12.14 -11.76
N ALA A 216 15.45 12.97 -12.71
CA ALA A 216 16.83 12.99 -13.15
C ALA A 216 17.74 13.54 -12.03
N PRO A 217 18.96 12.99 -11.85
CA PRO A 217 19.97 13.63 -11.02
C PRO A 217 20.38 14.96 -11.64
N ALA A 218 20.83 15.89 -10.80
CA ALA A 218 21.32 17.19 -11.26
C ALA A 218 22.59 17.03 -12.12
N VAL A 219 23.50 16.15 -11.69
CA VAL A 219 24.70 15.80 -12.45
C VAL A 219 24.51 14.42 -13.08
N THR A 220 24.43 14.39 -14.42
CA THR A 220 24.22 13.16 -15.19
C THR A 220 25.51 12.57 -15.77
N ASP A 221 26.52 13.41 -16.01
CA ASP A 221 27.79 13.02 -16.63
C ASP A 221 28.99 13.55 -15.84
N SER A 222 29.97 12.67 -15.61
CA SER A 222 31.22 12.96 -14.92
C SER A 222 32.43 13.02 -15.86
N THR A 223 32.24 12.88 -17.18
CA THR A 223 33.31 12.79 -18.18
C THR A 223 34.19 14.03 -18.22
N ALA A 224 33.59 15.23 -18.21
CA ALA A 224 34.35 16.48 -18.23
C ALA A 224 35.24 16.64 -16.97
N ALA A 225 34.69 16.33 -15.80
CA ALA A 225 35.43 16.40 -14.54
C ALA A 225 36.56 15.35 -14.49
N ARG A 226 36.33 14.16 -15.05
CA ARG A 226 37.35 13.12 -15.16
C ARG A 226 38.52 13.59 -16.02
N ALA A 227 38.24 14.11 -17.21
CA ALA A 227 39.28 14.64 -18.10
C ALA A 227 40.09 15.77 -17.43
N HIS A 228 39.42 16.60 -16.62
CA HIS A 228 40.08 17.65 -15.84
C HIS A 228 41.03 17.06 -14.79
N ILE A 229 40.58 16.06 -14.01
CA ILE A 229 41.39 15.37 -13.00
C ILE A 229 42.59 14.66 -13.65
N GLU A 230 42.36 13.91 -14.74
CA GLU A 230 43.44 13.23 -15.47
C GLU A 230 44.46 14.23 -16.02
N THR A 231 44.01 15.39 -16.48
CA THR A 231 44.91 16.48 -16.90
C THR A 231 45.76 17.00 -15.74
N LEU A 232 45.14 17.25 -14.57
CA LEU A 232 45.85 17.70 -13.37
C LEU A 232 46.88 16.65 -12.89
N LEU A 233 46.54 15.37 -12.96
CA LEU A 233 47.39 14.26 -12.51
C LEU A 233 48.46 13.86 -13.55
N SER A 234 48.36 14.32 -14.80
CA SER A 234 49.36 14.07 -15.85
C SER A 234 50.56 15.00 -15.83
N ARG A 235 50.55 16.04 -14.97
CA ARG A 235 51.57 17.09 -14.93
C ARG A 235 52.18 17.22 -13.53
N PRO A 236 53.46 17.60 -13.42
CA PRO A 236 54.05 17.90 -12.11
C PRO A 236 53.30 19.07 -11.45
N PHE A 237 52.95 18.91 -10.17
CA PHE A 237 52.24 19.92 -9.39
C PHE A 237 53.19 20.58 -8.40
N THR A 238 53.14 21.91 -8.35
CA THR A 238 54.04 22.71 -7.54
C THR A 238 53.24 23.71 -6.72
N LEU A 239 53.39 23.66 -5.40
CA LEU A 239 52.83 24.64 -4.47
C LEU A 239 53.76 25.84 -4.38
N VAL A 240 53.20 27.03 -4.54
CA VAL A 240 53.90 28.30 -4.40
C VAL A 240 53.30 29.06 -3.22
N ALA A 241 54.11 29.38 -2.22
CA ALA A 241 53.76 30.35 -1.19
C ALA A 241 54.44 31.68 -1.52
N ASP A 242 53.63 32.72 -1.61
CA ASP A 242 54.05 34.10 -1.83
C ASP A 242 53.49 34.95 -0.69
N ASP A 243 54.37 35.45 0.17
CA ASP A 243 54.02 36.38 1.24
C ASP A 243 54.41 37.81 0.83
N PRO A 244 53.45 38.63 0.36
CA PRO A 244 53.73 39.97 -0.11
C PRO A 244 54.13 40.95 1.00
N LEU A 245 53.89 40.63 2.28
CA LEU A 245 54.25 41.48 3.40
C LEU A 245 55.71 41.30 3.81
N THR A 246 56.22 40.06 3.76
CA THR A 246 57.61 39.74 4.12
C THR A 246 58.53 39.57 2.91
N GLY A 247 57.97 39.46 1.70
CA GLY A 247 58.69 39.14 0.47
C GLY A 247 59.19 37.69 0.40
N ALA A 248 58.71 36.81 1.30
CA ALA A 248 59.10 35.42 1.33
C ALA A 248 58.42 34.65 0.19
N TYR A 249 59.23 33.93 -0.60
CA TYR A 249 58.76 33.07 -1.67
C TYR A 249 59.29 31.66 -1.47
N ALA A 250 58.41 30.67 -1.50
CA ALA A 250 58.77 29.26 -1.37
C ALA A 250 58.01 28.40 -2.39
N THR A 251 58.68 27.36 -2.86
CA THR A 251 58.15 26.47 -3.90
C THR A 251 58.41 25.03 -3.49
N TRP A 252 57.35 24.22 -3.46
CA TRP A 252 57.44 22.79 -3.13
C TRP A 252 56.83 21.96 -4.25
N SER A 253 57.54 20.91 -4.68
CA SER A 253 56.99 19.91 -5.59
C SER A 253 56.17 18.90 -4.78
N VAL A 254 54.95 18.61 -5.25
CA VAL A 254 54.03 17.66 -4.61
C VAL A 254 53.98 16.38 -5.44
N GLU A 255 54.14 15.24 -4.78
CA GLU A 255 53.97 13.95 -5.44
C GLU A 255 52.52 13.76 -5.91
N LEU A 256 52.34 13.17 -7.10
CA LEU A 256 51.01 12.92 -7.67
C LEU A 256 50.11 12.07 -6.77
N ALA A 257 50.69 11.15 -6.00
CA ALA A 257 49.96 10.35 -5.02
C ALA A 257 49.40 11.21 -3.87
N ALA A 258 50.14 12.24 -3.42
CA ALA A 258 49.66 13.19 -2.43
C ALA A 258 48.58 14.11 -3.03
N LEU A 259 48.79 14.61 -4.25
CA LEU A 259 47.81 15.42 -4.95
C LEU A 259 46.48 14.68 -5.16
N ALA A 260 46.52 13.41 -5.57
CA ALA A 260 45.32 12.59 -5.75
C ALA A 260 44.47 12.50 -4.47
N ARG A 261 45.11 12.53 -3.29
CA ARG A 261 44.41 12.52 -1.99
C ARG A 261 43.84 13.88 -1.59
N TRP A 262 44.37 14.97 -2.15
CA TRP A 262 43.88 16.33 -1.93
C TRP A 262 42.73 16.70 -2.87
N LEU A 263 42.55 15.97 -3.96
CA LEU A 263 41.46 16.21 -4.89
C LEU A 263 40.12 15.77 -4.28
N ILE A 264 39.20 16.72 -4.19
CA ILE A 264 37.83 16.49 -3.76
C ILE A 264 36.91 16.88 -4.92
N VAL A 265 36.05 15.94 -5.31
CA VAL A 265 35.01 16.15 -6.31
C VAL A 265 33.70 16.45 -5.59
N GLN A 266 33.12 17.63 -5.85
CA GLN A 266 31.85 18.04 -5.27
C GLN A 266 30.87 18.47 -6.37
N PRO A 267 29.60 18.05 -6.31
CA PRO A 267 28.58 18.60 -7.17
C PRO A 267 28.31 20.06 -6.78
N ILE A 268 28.38 20.96 -7.74
CA ILE A 268 27.91 22.34 -7.61
C ILE A 268 26.65 22.46 -8.45
N GLU A 269 25.58 22.90 -7.80
CA GLU A 269 24.29 23.16 -8.42
C GLU A 269 24.00 24.66 -8.34
N THR A 270 23.74 25.27 -9.50
CA THR A 270 23.23 26.63 -9.63
C THR A 270 21.81 26.59 -10.21
N ALA A 271 21.13 27.74 -10.27
CA ALA A 271 19.77 27.81 -10.80
C ALA A 271 19.65 27.30 -12.25
N ASP A 272 20.72 27.41 -13.04
CA ASP A 272 20.72 27.11 -14.48
C ASP A 272 21.56 25.87 -14.85
N ALA A 273 22.45 25.41 -13.98
CA ALA A 273 23.38 24.32 -14.31
C ALA A 273 23.85 23.53 -13.08
N ALA A 274 24.23 22.27 -13.31
CA ALA A 274 24.88 21.44 -12.31
C ALA A 274 26.10 20.74 -12.93
N TRP A 275 27.22 20.75 -12.22
CA TRP A 275 28.46 20.10 -12.66
C TRP A 275 29.29 19.63 -11.47
N LEU A 276 30.30 18.79 -11.74
CA LEU A 276 31.27 18.38 -10.73
C LEU A 276 32.43 19.38 -10.72
N ALA A 277 32.59 20.08 -9.61
CA ALA A 277 33.77 20.89 -9.36
C ALA A 277 34.87 20.04 -8.71
N VAL A 278 36.09 20.29 -9.15
CA VAL A 278 37.29 19.63 -8.62
C VAL A 278 38.04 20.68 -7.81
N THR A 279 38.24 20.40 -6.53
CA THR A 279 38.94 21.29 -5.60
C THR A 279 40.12 20.57 -4.99
N VAL A 280 41.19 21.32 -4.71
CA VAL A 280 42.38 20.80 -4.01
C VAL A 280 42.29 21.27 -2.56
N ARG A 281 42.29 20.32 -1.62
CA ARG A 281 42.34 20.60 -0.19
C ARG A 281 43.54 19.88 0.41
N ALA A 282 44.59 20.67 0.67
CA ALA A 282 45.84 20.23 1.28
C ALA A 282 45.77 20.26 2.81
#